data_AF-Q6MXT2-F1
#
_entry.id   AF-Q6MXT2-F1
#
_cell.length_a   1.000
_cell.length_b   1.000
_cell.length_c   1.000
_cell.angle_alpha   90.00
_cell.angle_beta   90.00
_cell.angle_gamma   90.00
#
_symmetry.space_group_name_H-M   'P 1'
#
loop_
_entity.id
_entity.type
_entity.pdbx_description
1 polymer ?
#
loop_
_entity_poly.entity_id
_entity_poly.type
_entity_poly.pdbx_seq_one_letter_code
_entity_poly.pdbx_strand_id
1 'polypeptide(L)'
;LNNVIEADHGKLKILIKPVRGFKSIPTAYATIKGFEVMRALRKGQARPWCLQPGIRGEVRLVERAFGIGPSALTEAMGMLNHHFAAAA
;
A
#
# COMPACT_ATOMS: atom_id res chain seq x y z
N LEU A 1 -21.39 16.86 -7.77
CA LEU A 1 -20.06 16.49 -8.30
C LEU A 1 -18.92 17.31 -7.65
N ASN A 2 -19.07 18.65 -7.53
CA ASN A 2 -18.02 19.54 -7.01
C ASN A 2 -17.54 19.22 -5.58
N ASN A 3 -18.44 18.90 -4.64
CA ASN A 3 -18.05 18.66 -3.25
C ASN A 3 -17.10 17.46 -3.05
N VAL A 4 -17.17 16.43 -3.90
CA VAL A 4 -16.31 15.24 -3.77
C VAL A 4 -14.89 15.56 -4.22
N ILE A 5 -14.76 16.23 -5.37
CA ILE A 5 -13.47 16.67 -5.92
C ILE A 5 -12.82 17.67 -4.95
N GLU A 6 -13.60 18.64 -4.47
CA GLU A 6 -13.12 19.64 -3.53
C GLU A 6 -12.68 19.04 -2.18
N ALA A 7 -13.44 18.09 -1.64
CA ALA A 7 -13.08 17.39 -0.40
C ALA A 7 -11.79 16.56 -0.55
N ASP A 8 -11.57 15.96 -1.71
CA ASP A 8 -10.34 15.20 -1.98
C ASP A 8 -9.11 16.12 -2.06
N HIS A 9 -9.26 17.25 -2.75
CA HIS A 9 -8.23 18.29 -2.82
C HIS A 9 -7.93 18.87 -1.45
N GLY A 10 -8.93 19.01 -0.57
CA GLY A 10 -8.75 19.45 0.81
C GLY A 10 -7.85 18.52 1.62
N LYS A 11 -8.07 17.20 1.54
CA LYS A 11 -7.23 16.19 2.22
C LYS A 11 -5.80 16.20 1.70
N LEU A 12 -5.63 16.33 0.38
CA LEU A 12 -4.32 16.41 -0.23
C LEU A 12 -3.56 17.69 0.18
N LYS A 13 -4.26 18.84 0.23
CA LYS A 13 -3.68 20.12 0.70
C LYS A 13 -3.18 20.03 2.14
N ILE A 14 -3.86 19.31 3.03
CA ILE A 14 -3.42 19.10 4.42
C ILE A 14 -2.08 18.35 4.47
N LEU A 15 -1.91 17.32 3.63
CA LEU A 15 -0.67 16.52 3.59
C LEU A 15 0.51 17.29 2.99
N ILE A 16 0.25 18.20 2.03
CA ILE A 16 1.29 18.97 1.33
C ILE A 16 1.70 20.24 2.08
N LYS A 17 0.79 20.86 2.85
CA LYS A 17 1.05 22.13 3.56
C LYS A 17 2.32 22.12 4.43
N PRO A 18 2.59 21.08 5.24
CA PRO A 18 3.78 21.01 6.09
C PRO A 18 5.10 21.03 5.30
N VAL A 19 5.11 20.51 4.08
CA VAL A 19 6.33 20.41 3.25
C VAL A 19 6.59 21.64 2.37
N ARG A 20 5.81 22.72 2.54
CA ARG A 20 5.87 23.97 1.74
C ARG A 20 5.66 23.77 0.23
N GLY A 21 4.94 22.72 -0.16
CA GLY A 21 4.72 22.37 -1.56
C GLY A 21 5.84 21.51 -2.17
N PHE A 22 5.75 21.28 -3.48
CA PHE A 22 6.71 20.46 -4.22
C PHE A 22 7.71 21.32 -4.98
N LYS A 23 9.01 20.99 -4.89
CA LYS A 23 10.08 21.72 -5.58
C LYS A 23 10.19 21.38 -7.07
N SER A 24 9.61 20.26 -7.51
CA SER A 24 9.64 19.81 -8.91
C SER A 24 8.40 18.98 -9.26
N ILE A 25 8.05 18.93 -10.55
CA ILE A 25 6.93 18.11 -11.07
C ILE A 25 7.16 16.61 -10.81
N PRO A 26 8.35 16.02 -11.06
CA PRO A 26 8.58 14.60 -10.77
C PRO A 26 8.35 14.24 -9.29
N THR A 27 8.83 15.08 -8.37
CA THR A 27 8.61 14.87 -6.92
C THR A 27 7.13 14.97 -6.56
N ALA A 28 6.42 15.93 -7.13
CA ALA A 28 4.98 16.08 -6.93
C ALA A 28 4.23 14.82 -7.37
N TYR A 29 4.53 14.34 -8.58
CA TYR A 29 3.87 13.15 -9.14
C TYR A 29 4.11 11.90 -8.29
N ALA A 30 5.37 11.63 -7.92
CA ALA A 30 5.70 10.48 -7.08
C ALA A 30 5.00 10.53 -5.72
N THR A 31 4.94 11.72 -5.09
CA THR A 31 4.30 11.89 -3.78
C THR A 31 2.79 11.72 -3.86
N ILE A 32 2.13 12.34 -4.84
CA ILE A 32 0.67 12.23 -5.01
C ILE A 32 0.28 10.77 -5.26
N LYS A 33 1.00 10.07 -6.14
CA LYS A 33 0.80 8.62 -6.35
C LYS A 33 1.00 7.82 -5.07
N GLY A 34 2.03 8.15 -4.29
CA GLY A 34 2.27 7.55 -2.98
C GLY A 34 1.07 7.71 -2.04
N PHE A 35 0.48 8.90 -1.96
CA PHE A 35 -0.71 9.13 -1.12
C PHE A 35 -1.93 8.33 -1.58
N GLU A 36 -2.15 8.21 -2.89
CA GLU A 36 -3.23 7.39 -3.43
C GLU A 36 -3.03 5.90 -3.10
N VAL A 37 -1.82 5.38 -3.25
CA VAL A 37 -1.47 4.00 -2.88
C VAL A 37 -1.71 3.78 -1.39
N MET A 38 -1.20 4.65 -0.52
CA MET A 38 -1.40 4.52 0.93
C MET A 38 -2.89 4.59 1.33
N ARG A 39 -3.68 5.40 0.62
CA ARG A 39 -5.13 5.48 0.84
C ARG A 39 -5.85 4.22 0.37
N ALA A 40 -5.45 3.64 -0.76
CA ALA A 40 -6.01 2.40 -1.28
C ALA A 40 -5.72 1.23 -0.33
N LEU A 41 -4.49 1.14 0.18
CA LEU A 41 -4.10 0.19 1.23
C LEU A 41 -4.98 0.36 2.47
N ARG A 42 -5.09 1.58 3.01
CA ARG A 42 -5.91 1.86 4.20
C ARG A 42 -7.40 1.52 4.03
N LYS A 43 -7.93 1.66 2.81
CA LYS A 43 -9.31 1.26 2.49
C LYS A 43 -9.49 -0.25 2.34
N GLY A 44 -8.42 -1.04 2.41
CA GLY A 44 -8.44 -2.47 2.14
C GLY A 44 -8.65 -2.80 0.66
N GLN A 45 -8.44 -1.84 -0.24
CA GLN A 45 -8.58 -2.10 -1.67
C GLN A 45 -7.55 -3.10 -2.15
N ALA A 46 -6.39 -3.22 -1.49
CA ALA A 46 -5.35 -4.18 -1.87
C ALA A 46 -5.52 -5.60 -1.30
N ARG A 47 -6.62 -5.87 -0.56
CA ARG A 47 -6.88 -7.20 0.03
C ARG A 47 -6.82 -8.36 -0.98
N PRO A 48 -7.36 -8.24 -2.21
CA PRO A 48 -7.24 -9.32 -3.21
C PRO A 48 -5.80 -9.70 -3.60
N TRP A 49 -4.83 -8.82 -3.35
CA TRP A 49 -3.42 -9.02 -3.66
C TRP A 49 -2.59 -9.50 -2.44
N CYS A 50 -3.22 -9.64 -1.28
CA CYS A 50 -2.58 -10.10 -0.05
C CYS A 50 -2.72 -11.63 0.06
N LEU A 51 -1.58 -12.33 0.16
CA LEU A 51 -1.56 -13.78 0.38
C LEU A 51 -1.94 -14.15 1.82
N GLN A 52 -1.57 -13.28 2.77
CA GLN A 52 -1.85 -13.44 4.18
C GLN A 52 -2.94 -12.46 4.61
N PRO A 53 -3.80 -12.83 5.58
CA PRO A 53 -4.77 -11.91 6.14
C PRO A 53 -4.11 -10.83 7.02
N GLY A 54 -4.79 -9.69 7.14
CA GLY A 54 -4.39 -8.61 8.02
C GLY A 54 -3.16 -7.82 7.56
N ILE A 55 -2.57 -7.06 8.49
CA ILE A 55 -1.47 -6.12 8.24
C ILE A 55 -0.25 -6.83 7.65
N ARG A 56 0.01 -8.07 8.06
CA ARG A 56 1.16 -8.85 7.58
C ARG A 56 1.11 -9.07 6.06
N GLY A 57 -0.09 -9.33 5.50
CA GLY A 57 -0.26 -9.47 4.06
C GLY A 57 -0.02 -8.17 3.29
N GLU A 58 -0.44 -7.03 3.84
CA GLU A 58 -0.20 -5.71 3.25
C GLU A 58 1.29 -5.35 3.26
N VAL A 59 1.99 -5.59 4.38
CA VAL A 59 3.44 -5.38 4.48
C VAL A 59 4.17 -6.23 3.44
N ARG A 60 3.82 -7.52 3.33
CA ARG A 60 4.42 -8.43 2.36
C ARG A 60 4.16 -8.02 0.92
N LEU A 61 2.95 -7.54 0.63
CA LEU A 61 2.62 -7.00 -0.69
C LEU A 61 3.53 -5.82 -1.05
N VAL A 62 3.75 -4.90 -0.11
CA VAL A 62 4.66 -3.75 -0.30
C VAL A 62 6.10 -4.23 -0.47
N GLU A 63 6.61 -5.10 0.41
CA GLU A 63 7.97 -5.63 0.31
C GLU A 63 8.24 -6.30 -1.04
N ARG A 64 7.26 -7.04 -1.59
CA ARG A 64 7.35 -7.65 -2.91
C ARG A 64 7.38 -6.61 -4.03
N ALA A 65 6.55 -5.57 -3.94
CA ALA A 65 6.54 -4.50 -4.94
C ALA A 65 7.87 -3.76 -5.05
N PHE A 66 8.61 -3.67 -3.94
CA PHE A 66 9.94 -3.04 -3.88
C PHE A 66 11.10 -4.03 -4.05
N GLY A 67 10.84 -5.33 -4.17
CA GLY A 67 11.88 -6.35 -4.32
C GLY A 67 12.77 -6.56 -3.09
N ILE A 68 12.32 -6.13 -1.91
CA ILE A 68 13.07 -6.23 -0.65
C ILE A 68 12.64 -7.42 0.22
N GLY A 69 11.48 -8.00 -0.07
CA GLY A 69 10.93 -9.15 0.65
C GLY A 69 10.93 -10.44 -0.17
N PRO A 70 10.50 -11.54 0.46
CA PRO A 70 10.42 -12.83 -0.21
C PRO A 70 9.36 -12.81 -1.31
N SER A 71 9.62 -13.61 -2.35
CA SER A 71 8.68 -13.77 -3.46
C SER A 71 7.34 -14.34 -2.99
N ALA A 72 6.30 -14.14 -3.80
CA ALA A 72 4.99 -14.74 -3.56
C ALA A 72 5.05 -16.27 -3.43
N LEU A 73 5.91 -16.93 -4.22
CA LEU A 73 6.13 -18.37 -4.18
C LEU A 73 6.70 -18.79 -2.82
N THR A 74 7.77 -18.12 -2.37
CA THR A 74 8.43 -18.42 -1.09
C THR A 74 7.46 -18.26 0.08
N GLU A 75 6.62 -17.22 0.05
CA GLU A 75 5.61 -16.99 1.08
C GLU A 75 4.54 -18.07 1.09
N ALA A 76 4.01 -18.44 -0.09
CA ALA A 76 3.02 -19.51 -0.22
C ALA A 76 3.57 -20.87 0.25
N MET A 77 4.82 -21.19 -0.10
CA MET A 77 5.49 -22.40 0.38
C MET A 77 5.61 -22.41 1.91
N GLY A 78 6.00 -21.29 2.52
CA GLY A 78 6.05 -21.17 3.98
C GLY A 78 4.69 -21.39 4.64
N MET A 79 3.62 -20.83 4.06
CA MET A 79 2.25 -21.02 4.56
C MET A 79 1.80 -22.48 4.47
N LEU A 80 2.06 -23.14 3.35
CA LEU A 80 1.76 -24.56 3.17
C LEU A 80 2.50 -25.42 4.21
N ASN A 81 3.79 -25.16 4.39
CA ASN A 81 4.60 -25.91 5.36
C ASN A 81 4.07 -25.74 6.79
N HIS A 82 3.71 -24.52 7.19
CA HIS A 82 3.08 -24.28 8.49
C HIS A 82 1.72 -25.00 8.64
N HIS A 83 0.91 -25.03 7.59
CA HIS A 83 -0.37 -25.74 7.61
C HIS A 83 -0.18 -27.26 7.80
N PHE A 84 0.76 -27.88 7.07
CA PHE A 84 1.06 -29.30 7.24
C PHE A 84 1.66 -29.62 8.61
N ALA A 85 2.56 -28.77 9.11
CA ALA A 85 3.14 -28.95 10.44
C ALA A 85 2.12 -28.81 11.58
N ALA A 86 1.07 -28.01 11.40
CA ALA A 86 -0.01 -27.86 12.38
C ALA A 86 -1.07 -28.99 12.29
N ALA A 87 -1.07 -29.76 11.21
CA ALA A 87 -2.01 -30.86 10.98
C ALA A 87 -1.46 -32.24 11.37
N ALA A 88 -0.17 -32.32 11.72
CA ALA A 88 0.52 -33.50 12.22
C ALA A 88 0.55 -33.51 13.75
#